data_AF-A0A8K2AGQ2-F1
#
_entry.id   AF-A0A8K2AGQ2-F1
#
_cell.length_a   1.000
_cell.length_b   1.000
_cell.length_c   1.000
_cell.angle_alpha   90.00
_cell.angle_beta   90.00
_cell.angle_gamma   90.00
#
_symmetry.space_group_name_H-M   'P 1'
#
loop_
_entity.id
_entity.type
_entity.pdbx_description
1 polymer ?
#
loop_
_entity_poly.entity_id
_entity_poly.type
_entity_poly.pdbx_seq_one_letter_code
_entity_poly.pdbx_strand_id
1 'polypeptide(L)'
;MPMQTVGGAAAPRYSIIIPEKTMVRAAQYLEELQIGRREPGAYLQHCLQDADIRSLTELDLLGRLIDTKRPQIFAETAVFGDGSDWSLTELGLLGDVSIAAQVTIFDNGNHHAPTPHEPPFSGMLVFTPGALLRNGLGKTPADWNEIIGVSEQLSTAGYYSLYQRRLLPVFRYINHRAAKPRSALVTVPGLGCGQFAGRFRGQLGTHLQGVLQRLLSESGATLPNLKAVYFDPYSECENIRSEINGISFMVRPLRLAGNQGKSQLCHPTAYAEQGDDFSGCTLYSLVAWDHVSWPGNDFFMGSRTTDDGVKAAATNSMSVLTGVEGQYDPGQGKYQPPYPYHNWEQVVAEGMRTNGLRLWNPLALWQPSELT
;
A
#
# COMPACT_ATOMS: atom_id res chain seq x y z
N MET A 1 -5.75 5.90 34.30
CA MET A 1 -6.43 7.18 34.01
C MET A 1 -7.50 6.91 32.96
N PRO A 2 -8.72 7.44 33.11
CA PRO A 2 -9.76 7.24 32.10
C PRO A 2 -9.40 8.02 30.82
N MET A 3 -9.46 7.35 29.67
CA MET A 3 -9.33 7.97 28.35
C MET A 3 -10.40 9.05 28.20
N GLN A 4 -9.96 10.31 28.08
CA GLN A 4 -10.82 11.38 27.57
C GLN A 4 -11.03 11.16 26.08
N THR A 5 -12.19 10.61 25.73
CA THR A 5 -12.71 10.67 24.36
C THR A 5 -13.30 12.07 24.16
N VAL A 6 -12.58 12.91 23.41
CA VAL A 6 -13.15 14.15 22.89
C VAL A 6 -14.18 13.78 21.82
N GLY A 7 -15.43 14.18 22.05
CA GLY A 7 -16.56 13.94 21.16
C GLY A 7 -16.45 14.70 19.84
N GLY A 8 -17.00 14.06 18.79
CA GLY A 8 -16.89 14.44 17.39
C GLY A 8 -16.00 13.44 16.67
N ALA A 9 -16.55 12.62 15.78
CA ALA A 9 -15.74 11.67 15.01
C ALA A 9 -14.72 12.46 14.17
N ALA A 10 -13.50 12.59 14.68
CA ALA A 10 -12.41 13.25 13.98
C ALA A 10 -12.24 12.56 12.63
N ALA A 11 -12.06 13.35 11.57
CA ALA A 11 -11.80 12.80 10.25
C ALA A 11 -10.60 11.83 10.33
N PRO A 12 -10.69 10.64 9.70
CA PRO A 12 -9.61 9.66 9.75
C PRO A 12 -8.30 10.27 9.24
N ARG A 13 -7.19 9.92 9.89
CA ARG A 13 -5.85 10.44 9.57
C ARG A 13 -5.19 9.72 8.38
N TYR A 14 -5.97 8.90 7.67
CA TYR A 14 -5.59 8.17 6.47
C TYR A 14 -6.65 8.36 5.38
N SER A 15 -6.29 8.03 4.14
CA SER A 15 -7.19 8.04 2.99
C SER A 15 -7.23 6.67 2.32
N ILE A 16 -8.40 6.25 1.85
CA ILE A 16 -8.59 5.04 1.05
C ILE A 16 -8.73 5.46 -0.41
N ILE A 17 -7.89 4.88 -1.27
CA ILE A 17 -7.81 5.19 -2.70
C ILE A 17 -8.33 3.98 -3.47
N ILE A 18 -9.47 4.15 -4.14
CA ILE A 18 -10.13 3.10 -4.91
C ILE A 18 -10.13 3.50 -6.39
N PRO A 19 -9.56 2.70 -7.30
CA PRO A 19 -9.61 2.98 -8.73
C PRO A 19 -11.04 2.95 -9.28
N GLU A 20 -11.36 3.82 -10.23
CA GLU A 20 -12.69 3.83 -10.90
C GLU A 20 -13.04 2.46 -11.52
N LYS A 21 -12.07 1.81 -12.18
CA LYS A 21 -12.27 0.44 -12.72
C LYS A 21 -12.62 -0.58 -11.63
N THR A 22 -12.10 -0.40 -10.41
CA THR A 22 -12.40 -1.28 -9.28
C THR A 22 -13.82 -1.05 -8.76
N MET A 23 -14.31 0.19 -8.75
CA MET A 23 -15.72 0.50 -8.46
C MET A 23 -16.66 -0.19 -9.46
N VAL A 24 -16.35 -0.13 -10.76
CA VAL A 24 -17.13 -0.83 -11.79
C VAL A 24 -17.12 -2.35 -11.58
N ARG A 25 -15.96 -2.93 -11.26
CA ARG A 25 -15.85 -4.37 -10.96
C ARG A 25 -16.62 -4.75 -9.69
N ALA A 26 -16.63 -3.88 -8.67
CA ALA A 26 -17.39 -4.10 -7.45
C ALA A 26 -18.90 -4.06 -7.71
N ALA A 27 -19.39 -3.12 -8.53
CA ALA A 27 -20.79 -3.05 -8.93
C ALA A 27 -21.23 -4.32 -9.70
N GLN A 28 -20.41 -4.79 -10.64
CA GLN A 28 -20.66 -6.05 -11.36
C GLN A 28 -20.70 -7.25 -10.41
N TYR A 29 -19.74 -7.33 -9.49
CA TYR A 29 -19.71 -8.42 -8.52
C TYR A 29 -20.93 -8.39 -7.60
N LEU A 30 -21.33 -7.20 -7.13
CA LEU A 30 -22.54 -7.02 -6.34
C LEU A 30 -23.80 -7.48 -7.08
N GLU A 31 -23.95 -7.11 -8.35
CA GLU A 31 -25.08 -7.53 -9.19
C GLU A 31 -25.16 -9.06 -9.26
N GLU A 32 -24.02 -9.74 -9.47
CA GLU A 32 -23.96 -11.20 -9.51
C GLU A 32 -24.35 -11.85 -8.17
N LEU A 33 -23.97 -11.24 -7.04
CA LEU A 33 -24.38 -11.68 -5.70
C LEU A 33 -25.89 -11.48 -5.49
N GLN A 34 -26.43 -10.32 -5.89
CA GLN A 34 -27.84 -9.96 -5.70
C GLN A 34 -28.79 -10.89 -6.46
N ILE A 35 -28.39 -11.37 -7.65
CA ILE A 35 -29.17 -12.32 -8.46
C ILE A 35 -28.84 -13.79 -8.18
N GLY A 36 -27.92 -14.08 -7.24
CA GLY A 36 -27.51 -15.45 -6.90
C GLY A 36 -26.73 -16.17 -8.00
N ARG A 37 -26.11 -15.44 -8.94
CA ARG A 37 -25.23 -16.02 -9.98
C ARG A 37 -23.86 -16.39 -9.41
N ARG A 38 -23.48 -15.78 -8.28
CA ARG A 38 -22.22 -16.00 -7.62
C ARG A 38 -22.42 -16.03 -6.11
N GLU A 39 -21.63 -16.85 -5.42
CA GLU A 39 -21.54 -16.88 -3.97
C GLU A 39 -20.33 -16.04 -3.51
N PRO A 40 -20.43 -15.34 -2.37
CA PRO A 40 -19.26 -14.70 -1.77
C PRO A 40 -18.34 -15.73 -1.11
N GLY A 41 -17.07 -15.39 -0.98
CA GLY A 41 -16.12 -16.15 -0.18
C GLY A 41 -16.54 -16.18 1.30
N ALA A 42 -16.10 -17.19 2.03
CA ALA A 42 -16.56 -17.43 3.40
C ALA A 42 -16.39 -16.24 4.35
N TYR A 43 -15.32 -15.45 4.20
CA TYR A 43 -15.12 -14.26 5.05
C TYR A 43 -16.07 -13.12 4.68
N LEU A 44 -16.29 -12.86 3.39
CA LEU A 44 -17.27 -11.86 2.97
C LEU A 44 -18.69 -12.31 3.35
N GLN A 45 -19.02 -13.59 3.14
CA GLN A 45 -20.30 -14.18 3.57
C GLN A 45 -20.55 -13.92 5.05
N HIS A 46 -19.54 -14.11 5.91
CA HIS A 46 -19.67 -13.83 7.34
C HIS A 46 -19.94 -12.35 7.61
N CYS A 47 -19.23 -11.43 6.95
CA CYS A 47 -19.46 -9.99 7.06
C CYS A 47 -20.83 -9.53 6.51
N LEU A 48 -21.49 -10.34 5.70
CA LEU A 48 -22.80 -10.08 5.10
C LEU A 48 -23.98 -10.72 5.86
N GLN A 49 -23.75 -11.51 6.91
CA GLN A 49 -24.81 -12.30 7.58
C GLN A 49 -26.02 -11.47 8.02
N ASP A 50 -25.79 -10.23 8.46
CA ASP A 50 -26.84 -9.33 8.94
C ASP A 50 -27.21 -8.21 7.92
N ALA A 51 -26.73 -8.33 6.68
CA ALA A 51 -26.95 -7.33 5.64
C ALA A 51 -28.04 -7.77 4.66
N ASP A 52 -28.92 -6.85 4.28
CA ASP A 52 -29.77 -7.04 3.09
C ASP A 52 -28.92 -6.77 1.84
N ILE A 53 -28.43 -7.85 1.21
CA ILE A 53 -27.59 -7.79 0.00
C ILE A 53 -28.29 -6.99 -1.13
N ARG A 54 -29.62 -7.00 -1.19
CA ARG A 54 -30.38 -6.30 -2.24
C ARG A 54 -30.34 -4.78 -2.08
N SER A 55 -30.06 -4.27 -0.89
CA SER A 55 -29.98 -2.83 -0.62
C SER A 55 -28.55 -2.29 -0.60
N LEU A 56 -27.53 -3.15 -0.70
CA LEU A 56 -26.14 -2.70 -0.67
C LEU A 56 -25.81 -1.90 -1.93
N THR A 57 -24.93 -0.92 -1.78
CA THR A 57 -24.20 -0.29 -2.88
C THR A 57 -22.85 -0.98 -3.09
N GLU A 58 -22.19 -0.71 -4.22
CA GLU A 58 -20.83 -1.19 -4.48
C GLU A 58 -19.83 -0.67 -3.44
N LEU A 59 -20.09 0.50 -2.86
CA LEU A 59 -19.26 1.07 -1.82
C LEU A 59 -19.46 0.36 -0.48
N ASP A 60 -20.70 0.00 -0.14
CA ASP A 60 -20.99 -0.81 1.04
C ASP A 60 -20.33 -2.19 0.91
N LEU A 61 -20.44 -2.82 -0.26
CA LEU A 61 -19.79 -4.08 -0.57
C LEU A 61 -18.27 -3.99 -0.36
N LEU A 62 -17.62 -2.97 -0.92
CA LEU A 62 -16.17 -2.77 -0.75
C LEU A 62 -15.80 -2.52 0.72
N GLY A 63 -16.63 -1.80 1.47
CA GLY A 63 -16.43 -1.62 2.91
C GLY A 63 -16.49 -2.93 3.68
N ARG A 64 -17.49 -3.77 3.39
CA ARG A 64 -17.60 -5.12 3.98
C ARG A 64 -16.43 -6.01 3.58
N LEU A 65 -15.98 -5.90 2.33
CA LEU A 65 -14.85 -6.66 1.86
C LEU A 65 -13.53 -6.21 2.53
N ILE A 66 -13.30 -4.91 2.71
CA ILE A 66 -12.13 -4.39 3.45
C ILE A 66 -12.16 -4.82 4.92
N ASP A 67 -13.33 -4.93 5.56
CA ASP A 67 -13.44 -5.44 6.92
C ASP A 67 -12.97 -6.90 7.07
N THR A 68 -12.95 -7.68 5.98
CA THR A 68 -12.44 -9.06 6.04
C THR A 68 -10.93 -9.13 6.22
N LYS A 69 -10.19 -8.03 5.93
CA LYS A 69 -8.73 -7.97 6.04
C LYS A 69 -8.31 -8.14 7.50
N ARG A 70 -7.23 -8.87 7.73
CA ARG A 70 -6.70 -9.19 9.07
C ARG A 70 -5.48 -8.34 9.41
N PRO A 71 -5.20 -8.03 10.69
CA PRO A 71 -4.00 -7.29 11.05
C PRO A 71 -2.71 -7.91 10.46
N GLN A 72 -2.53 -9.21 10.64
CA GLN A 72 -1.43 -9.98 10.05
C GLN A 72 -1.97 -11.18 9.27
N ILE A 73 -1.49 -11.36 8.04
CA ILE A 73 -1.68 -12.58 7.25
C ILE A 73 -0.66 -12.62 6.11
N PHE A 74 -0.10 -13.80 5.84
CA PHE A 74 0.81 -14.01 4.70
C PHE A 74 0.02 -14.39 3.45
N ALA A 75 -0.29 -13.41 2.61
CA ALA A 75 -1.14 -13.59 1.42
C ALA A 75 -0.61 -14.68 0.47
N GLU A 76 0.71 -14.89 0.41
CA GLU A 76 1.36 -15.84 -0.47
C GLU A 76 1.34 -17.29 0.03
N THR A 77 1.00 -17.55 1.29
CA THR A 77 0.99 -18.91 1.86
C THR A 77 -0.25 -19.28 2.66
N ALA A 78 -1.01 -18.30 3.15
CA ALA A 78 -2.15 -18.54 4.04
C ALA A 78 -3.53 -18.39 3.36
N VAL A 79 -3.56 -17.96 2.10
CA VAL A 79 -4.79 -17.71 1.33
C VAL A 79 -5.06 -18.86 0.36
N PHE A 80 -6.29 -19.38 0.32
CA PHE A 80 -6.73 -20.38 -0.64
C PHE A 80 -7.22 -19.73 -1.95
N GLY A 81 -8.03 -18.67 -1.87
CA GLY A 81 -8.50 -17.95 -3.05
C GLY A 81 -9.60 -18.65 -3.85
N ASP A 82 -10.15 -19.75 -3.32
CA ASP A 82 -11.18 -20.57 -3.97
C ASP A 82 -12.59 -20.35 -3.40
N GLY A 83 -12.76 -19.35 -2.53
CA GLY A 83 -14.01 -19.05 -1.83
C GLY A 83 -14.13 -19.66 -0.44
N SER A 84 -13.25 -20.61 -0.05
CA SER A 84 -13.19 -21.10 1.33
C SER A 84 -12.71 -20.04 2.33
N ASP A 85 -11.99 -19.03 1.84
CA ASP A 85 -11.66 -17.79 2.54
C ASP A 85 -12.16 -16.57 1.75
N TRP A 86 -11.42 -16.19 0.71
CA TRP A 86 -11.78 -15.22 -0.31
C TRP A 86 -11.85 -15.91 -1.66
N SER A 87 -12.65 -15.40 -2.58
CA SER A 87 -12.59 -15.78 -4.00
C SER A 87 -11.51 -14.99 -4.74
N LEU A 88 -11.08 -15.46 -5.92
CA LEU A 88 -10.18 -14.69 -6.80
C LEU A 88 -10.76 -13.32 -7.18
N THR A 89 -12.08 -13.18 -7.28
CA THR A 89 -12.72 -11.89 -7.60
C THR A 89 -12.57 -10.91 -6.44
N GLU A 90 -12.84 -11.37 -5.22
CA GLU A 90 -12.66 -10.60 -3.99
C GLU A 90 -11.21 -10.18 -3.78
N LEU A 91 -10.27 -11.12 -3.95
CA LEU A 91 -8.84 -10.82 -3.89
C LEU A 91 -8.47 -9.77 -4.95
N GLY A 92 -8.96 -9.92 -6.18
CA GLY A 92 -8.72 -8.96 -7.25
C GLY A 92 -9.30 -7.55 -7.00
N LEU A 93 -10.35 -7.42 -6.19
CA LEU A 93 -10.89 -6.13 -5.74
C LEU A 93 -10.04 -5.55 -4.61
N LEU A 94 -9.73 -6.36 -3.60
CA LEU A 94 -8.92 -5.97 -2.46
C LEU A 94 -7.48 -5.56 -2.84
N GLY A 95 -6.89 -6.25 -3.81
CA GLY A 95 -5.56 -5.96 -4.34
C GLY A 95 -5.47 -4.63 -5.09
N ASP A 96 -6.60 -4.04 -5.49
CA ASP A 96 -6.62 -2.75 -6.16
C ASP A 96 -6.69 -1.55 -5.20
N VAL A 97 -7.07 -1.77 -3.94
CA VAL A 97 -7.29 -0.71 -2.95
C VAL A 97 -5.97 -0.32 -2.31
N SER A 98 -5.64 0.97 -2.33
CA SER A 98 -4.49 1.53 -1.61
C SER A 98 -4.92 2.35 -0.40
N ILE A 99 -4.06 2.43 0.62
CA ILE A 99 -4.29 3.26 1.81
C ILE A 99 -3.12 4.24 1.98
N ALA A 100 -3.41 5.53 2.07
CA ALA A 100 -2.41 6.56 2.32
C ALA A 100 -2.50 7.07 3.76
N ALA A 101 -1.38 7.12 4.46
CA ALA A 101 -1.29 7.57 5.86
C ALA A 101 -0.27 8.70 5.99
N GLN A 102 -0.70 9.85 6.49
CA GLN A 102 0.23 10.91 6.87
C GLN A 102 0.94 10.52 8.17
N VAL A 103 2.27 10.46 8.14
CA VAL A 103 3.06 9.91 9.24
C VAL A 103 4.19 10.84 9.67
N THR A 104 4.69 10.59 10.87
CA THR A 104 6.03 10.96 11.31
C THR A 104 6.97 9.80 11.01
N ILE A 105 8.10 10.11 10.37
CA ILE A 105 9.16 9.19 9.99
C ILE A 105 10.30 9.33 10.98
N PHE A 106 10.62 8.25 11.68
CA PHE A 106 11.60 8.22 12.76
C PHE A 106 12.96 7.66 12.32
N ASP A 107 13.01 6.80 11.31
CA ASP A 107 14.27 6.29 10.75
C ASP A 107 14.22 6.15 9.21
N ASN A 108 15.37 5.86 8.62
CA ASN A 108 15.55 5.75 7.17
C ASN A 108 14.86 4.54 6.50
N GLY A 109 14.23 3.65 7.26
CA GLY A 109 13.56 2.46 6.73
C GLY A 109 14.51 1.35 6.30
N ASN A 110 15.75 1.32 6.80
CA ASN A 110 16.67 0.20 6.56
C ASN A 110 16.26 -1.03 7.37
N HIS A 111 16.29 -2.24 6.80
CA HIS A 111 15.78 -3.47 7.42
C HIS A 111 16.53 -3.92 8.70
N HIS A 112 17.85 -3.76 8.78
CA HIS A 112 18.66 -4.41 9.84
C HIS A 112 19.35 -3.45 10.79
N ALA A 113 19.73 -2.26 10.32
CA ALA A 113 20.39 -1.25 11.12
C ALA A 113 19.86 0.12 10.70
N PRO A 114 18.60 0.45 11.07
CA PRO A 114 18.04 1.75 10.75
C PRO A 114 18.85 2.87 11.39
N THR A 115 18.93 3.98 10.67
CA THR A 115 19.51 5.22 11.19
C THR A 115 18.35 6.14 11.58
N PRO A 116 18.16 6.43 12.88
CA PRO A 116 17.15 7.37 13.32
C PRO A 116 17.39 8.77 12.75
N HIS A 117 16.32 9.49 12.46
CA HIS A 117 16.33 10.90 12.10
C HIS A 117 16.20 11.76 13.35
N GLU A 118 17.05 12.76 13.47
CA GLU A 118 17.04 13.71 14.57
C GLU A 118 17.03 15.15 14.02
N PRO A 119 15.89 15.86 14.03
CA PRO A 119 14.57 15.40 14.49
C PRO A 119 13.86 14.47 13.47
N PRO A 120 12.88 13.66 13.92
CA PRO A 120 11.92 13.00 13.03
C PRO A 120 11.19 14.01 12.14
N PHE A 121 10.76 13.60 10.95
CA PHE A 121 10.10 14.49 10.00
C PHE A 121 8.78 13.93 9.48
N SER A 122 7.93 14.80 8.92
CA SER A 122 6.64 14.37 8.37
C SER A 122 6.77 13.91 6.93
N GLY A 123 6.10 12.82 6.60
CA GLY A 123 5.92 12.33 5.23
C GLY A 123 4.59 11.60 5.09
N MET A 124 4.47 10.84 4.01
CA MET A 124 3.29 10.01 3.77
C MET A 124 3.71 8.61 3.33
N LEU A 125 3.11 7.59 3.91
CA LEU A 125 3.16 6.22 3.39
C LEU A 125 1.93 5.97 2.52
N VAL A 126 2.11 5.30 1.39
CA VAL A 126 1.00 4.84 0.55
C VAL A 126 1.13 3.34 0.34
N PHE A 127 0.34 2.59 1.10
CA PHE A 127 0.29 1.13 1.06
C PHE A 127 -0.48 0.70 -0.19
N THR A 128 0.24 0.09 -1.12
CA THR A 128 -0.29 -0.34 -2.42
C THR A 128 0.02 -1.83 -2.61
N PRO A 129 -1.00 -2.68 -2.80
CA PRO A 129 -0.76 -4.10 -2.98
C PRO A 129 0.07 -4.40 -4.24
N GLY A 130 1.16 -5.13 -4.07
CA GLY A 130 1.96 -5.64 -5.18
C GLY A 130 1.26 -6.79 -5.91
N ALA A 131 1.73 -7.14 -7.10
CA ALA A 131 1.24 -8.31 -7.83
C ALA A 131 1.48 -9.61 -7.01
N LEU A 132 0.42 -10.37 -6.73
CA LEU A 132 0.49 -11.63 -5.98
C LEU A 132 0.48 -12.83 -6.94
N LEU A 133 1.67 -13.36 -7.22
CA LEU A 133 1.96 -14.42 -8.20
C LEU A 133 2.45 -15.71 -7.57
N ARG A 134 2.27 -15.81 -6.26
CA ARG A 134 2.58 -17.00 -5.48
C ARG A 134 1.39 -17.38 -4.63
N ASN A 135 1.15 -18.67 -4.57
CA ASN A 135 0.26 -19.30 -3.62
C ASN A 135 0.93 -20.58 -3.11
N GLY A 136 1.21 -20.64 -1.82
CA GLY A 136 1.92 -21.74 -1.18
C GLY A 136 1.08 -23.01 -0.99
N LEU A 137 -0.22 -22.95 -1.29
CA LEU A 137 -1.17 -24.05 -1.12
C LEU A 137 -1.51 -24.74 -2.46
N GLY A 138 -0.78 -24.42 -3.53
CA GLY A 138 -1.00 -24.99 -4.86
C GLY A 138 -2.27 -24.48 -5.56
N LYS A 139 -2.85 -23.37 -5.08
CA LYS A 139 -3.99 -22.69 -5.70
C LYS A 139 -3.53 -21.64 -6.71
N THR A 140 -4.45 -21.14 -7.51
CA THR A 140 -4.14 -20.04 -8.44
C THR A 140 -3.85 -18.76 -7.66
N PRO A 141 -2.71 -18.09 -7.86
CA PRO A 141 -2.44 -16.79 -7.24
C PRO A 141 -3.44 -15.71 -7.70
N ALA A 142 -3.73 -14.73 -6.84
CA ALA A 142 -4.78 -13.75 -7.07
C ALA A 142 -4.67 -13.00 -8.42
N ASP A 143 -3.45 -12.62 -8.80
CA ASP A 143 -3.22 -11.79 -9.99
C ASP A 143 -2.82 -12.63 -11.22
N TRP A 144 -2.75 -13.95 -11.08
CA TRP A 144 -2.20 -14.86 -12.09
C TRP A 144 -2.89 -14.73 -13.45
N ASN A 145 -4.22 -14.79 -13.46
CA ASN A 145 -4.99 -14.80 -14.71
C ASN A 145 -4.94 -13.45 -15.46
N GLU A 146 -4.67 -12.35 -14.78
CA GLU A 146 -4.54 -11.03 -15.43
C GLU A 146 -3.15 -10.88 -16.07
N ILE A 147 -2.11 -11.46 -15.45
CA ILE A 147 -0.74 -11.15 -15.82
C ILE A 147 0.02 -12.30 -16.50
N ILE A 148 -0.49 -13.53 -16.46
CA ILE A 148 0.12 -14.69 -17.12
C ILE A 148 -0.64 -14.96 -18.41
N GLY A 149 0.07 -14.89 -19.54
CA GLY A 149 -0.48 -15.18 -20.84
C GLY A 149 -0.70 -16.68 -21.09
N VAL A 150 -1.27 -17.00 -22.26
CA VAL A 150 -1.55 -18.40 -22.69
C VAL A 150 -0.29 -19.28 -22.72
N SER A 151 0.89 -18.68 -22.90
CA SER A 151 2.19 -19.38 -22.92
C SER A 151 2.83 -19.56 -21.53
N GLU A 152 2.09 -19.30 -20.45
CA GLU A 152 2.61 -19.30 -19.07
C GLU A 152 3.70 -18.24 -18.78
N GLN A 153 3.95 -17.33 -19.72
CA GLN A 153 4.89 -16.23 -19.58
C GLN A 153 4.20 -14.98 -19.02
N LEU A 154 5.00 -14.11 -18.40
CA LEU A 154 4.55 -12.78 -17.99
C LEU A 154 4.06 -11.99 -19.21
N SER A 155 2.80 -11.57 -19.18
CA SER A 155 2.23 -10.64 -20.13
C SER A 155 2.62 -9.22 -19.76
N THR A 156 3.49 -8.58 -20.55
CA THR A 156 3.86 -7.17 -20.34
C THR A 156 2.63 -6.26 -20.34
N ALA A 157 1.64 -6.53 -21.20
CA ALA A 157 0.40 -5.75 -21.26
C ALA A 157 -0.49 -5.98 -20.02
N GLY A 158 -0.61 -7.24 -19.56
CA GLY A 158 -1.37 -7.58 -18.35
C GLY A 158 -0.74 -6.98 -17.10
N TYR A 159 0.58 -7.11 -16.95
CA TYR A 159 1.33 -6.52 -15.85
C TYR A 159 1.23 -4.99 -15.84
N TYR A 160 1.31 -4.35 -17.01
CA TYR A 160 1.07 -2.90 -17.12
C TYR A 160 -0.37 -2.53 -16.74
N SER A 161 -1.38 -3.23 -17.24
CA SER A 161 -2.79 -2.97 -16.92
C SER A 161 -3.06 -3.05 -15.41
N LEU A 162 -2.51 -4.07 -14.76
CA LEU A 162 -2.61 -4.28 -13.31
C LEU A 162 -2.05 -3.07 -12.55
N TYR A 163 -0.78 -2.74 -12.79
CA TYR A 163 -0.13 -1.67 -12.05
C TYR A 163 -0.57 -0.27 -12.49
N GLN A 164 -1.01 -0.06 -13.73
CA GLN A 164 -1.67 1.18 -14.12
C GLN A 164 -2.92 1.40 -13.27
N ARG A 165 -3.74 0.36 -13.06
CA ARG A 165 -4.93 0.43 -12.21
C ARG A 165 -4.58 0.72 -10.75
N ARG A 166 -3.49 0.15 -10.23
CA ARG A 166 -3.07 0.32 -8.82
C ARG A 166 -2.28 1.60 -8.54
N LEU A 167 -1.46 2.06 -9.49
CA LEU A 167 -0.51 3.17 -9.27
C LEU A 167 -0.99 4.50 -9.82
N LEU A 168 -1.73 4.55 -10.93
CA LEU A 168 -2.16 5.83 -11.48
C LEU A 168 -3.07 6.61 -10.52
N PRO A 169 -4.07 6.00 -9.85
CA PRO A 169 -4.84 6.68 -8.82
C PRO A 169 -3.98 7.17 -7.65
N VAL A 170 -2.97 6.39 -7.24
CA VAL A 170 -2.00 6.77 -6.20
C VAL A 170 -1.17 7.98 -6.62
N PHE A 171 -0.63 8.00 -7.84
CA PHE A 171 0.11 9.15 -8.35
C PHE A 171 -0.77 10.41 -8.46
N ARG A 172 -2.03 10.27 -8.87
CA ARG A 172 -3.00 11.38 -8.89
C ARG A 172 -3.30 11.90 -7.48
N TYR A 173 -3.48 11.00 -6.51
CA TYR A 173 -3.66 11.36 -5.11
C TYR A 173 -2.45 12.12 -4.56
N ILE A 174 -1.24 11.60 -4.78
CA ILE A 174 0.01 12.24 -4.36
C ILE A 174 0.16 13.62 -5.03
N ASN A 175 -0.10 13.70 -6.33
CA ASN A 175 -0.06 14.96 -7.08
C ASN A 175 -1.00 16.00 -6.50
N HIS A 176 -2.23 15.61 -6.15
CA HIS A 176 -3.21 16.51 -5.54
C HIS A 176 -2.76 16.96 -4.13
N ARG A 177 -2.29 16.02 -3.30
CA ARG A 177 -1.79 16.33 -1.94
C ARG A 177 -0.52 17.19 -1.94
N ALA A 178 0.30 17.07 -2.96
CA ALA A 178 1.49 17.88 -3.19
C ALA A 178 1.19 19.17 -3.96
N ALA A 179 -0.05 19.67 -3.96
CA ALA A 179 -0.31 21.00 -4.49
C ALA A 179 0.54 22.06 -3.74
N LYS A 180 0.86 23.15 -4.45
CA LYS A 180 1.76 24.22 -3.99
C LYS A 180 1.45 24.66 -2.54
N PRO A 181 2.49 24.87 -1.70
CA PRO A 181 3.87 25.21 -2.07
C PRO A 181 4.86 24.04 -2.17
N ARG A 182 4.45 22.77 -1.95
CA ARG A 182 5.40 21.64 -1.85
C ARG A 182 5.21 20.62 -2.96
N SER A 183 6.24 20.32 -3.73
CA SER A 183 6.22 19.19 -4.69
C SER A 183 6.40 17.84 -3.99
N ALA A 184 6.10 16.75 -4.69
CA ALA A 184 6.33 15.38 -4.22
C ALA A 184 7.68 14.83 -4.71
N LEU A 185 8.43 14.24 -3.80
CA LEU A 185 9.41 13.21 -4.12
C LEU A 185 8.81 11.87 -3.70
N VAL A 186 8.68 10.95 -4.66
CA VAL A 186 8.05 9.64 -4.44
C VAL A 186 9.11 8.55 -4.40
N THR A 187 9.22 7.81 -3.31
CA THR A 187 10.03 6.59 -3.26
C THR A 187 9.16 5.36 -3.55
N VAL A 188 9.63 4.47 -4.41
CA VAL A 188 8.92 3.26 -4.82
C VAL A 188 9.85 2.05 -4.59
N PRO A 189 9.46 1.07 -3.76
CA PRO A 189 10.22 -0.17 -3.60
C PRO A 189 9.87 -1.15 -4.73
N GLY A 190 10.52 -2.31 -4.74
CA GLY A 190 10.07 -3.45 -5.56
C GLY A 190 8.70 -4.00 -5.14
N LEU A 191 7.61 -3.44 -5.67
CA LEU A 191 6.24 -3.90 -5.41
C LEU A 191 6.03 -5.31 -5.96
N GLY A 192 5.63 -6.25 -5.10
CA GLY A 192 5.42 -7.66 -5.47
C GLY A 192 6.68 -8.43 -5.89
N CYS A 193 7.88 -7.82 -5.80
CA CYS A 193 9.13 -8.41 -6.31
C CYS A 193 9.76 -9.45 -5.35
N GLY A 194 9.34 -9.44 -4.08
CA GLY A 194 9.81 -10.35 -3.03
C GLY A 194 9.20 -11.76 -3.12
N GLN A 195 8.61 -12.22 -2.02
CA GLN A 195 7.99 -13.55 -1.96
C GLN A 195 6.77 -13.68 -2.89
N PHE A 196 6.05 -12.58 -3.12
CA PHE A 196 4.86 -12.53 -3.98
C PHE A 196 5.17 -12.84 -5.44
N ALA A 197 6.40 -12.65 -5.89
CA ALA A 197 6.81 -12.94 -7.26
C ALA A 197 6.77 -14.43 -7.61
N GLY A 198 6.83 -15.32 -6.61
CA GLY A 198 6.88 -16.76 -6.82
C GLY A 198 8.03 -17.15 -7.75
N ARG A 199 7.70 -17.83 -8.86
CA ARG A 199 8.69 -18.25 -9.88
C ARG A 199 9.35 -17.10 -10.65
N PHE A 200 8.83 -15.88 -10.55
CA PHE A 200 9.31 -14.70 -11.27
C PHE A 200 10.22 -13.80 -10.44
N ARG A 201 10.61 -14.24 -9.24
CA ARG A 201 11.53 -13.49 -8.38
C ARG A 201 12.85 -13.19 -9.13
N GLY A 202 13.32 -11.95 -9.05
CA GLY A 202 14.50 -11.48 -9.78
C GLY A 202 14.22 -10.99 -11.21
N GLN A 203 12.97 -10.97 -11.65
CA GLN A 203 12.56 -10.44 -12.95
C GLN A 203 11.58 -9.25 -12.83
N LEU A 204 10.74 -9.25 -11.78
CA LEU A 204 9.63 -8.30 -11.64
C LEU A 204 10.08 -6.85 -11.43
N GLY A 205 11.28 -6.60 -10.90
CA GLY A 205 11.84 -5.26 -10.76
C GLY A 205 12.00 -4.58 -12.12
N THR A 206 12.52 -5.30 -13.12
CA THR A 206 12.66 -4.80 -14.50
C THR A 206 11.30 -4.56 -15.15
N HIS A 207 10.32 -5.46 -14.93
CA HIS A 207 8.97 -5.24 -15.43
C HIS A 207 8.31 -4.02 -14.77
N LEU A 208 8.48 -3.83 -13.46
CA LEU A 208 7.93 -2.70 -12.73
C LEU A 208 8.61 -1.39 -13.15
N GLN A 209 9.91 -1.38 -13.41
CA GLN A 209 10.61 -0.25 -14.03
C GLN A 209 9.92 0.16 -15.34
N GLY A 210 9.67 -0.80 -16.24
CA GLY A 210 8.99 -0.54 -17.51
C GLY A 210 7.58 0.01 -17.33
N VAL A 211 6.85 -0.47 -16.32
CA VAL A 211 5.53 0.09 -15.97
C VAL A 211 5.64 1.54 -15.52
N LEU A 212 6.55 1.86 -14.59
CA LEU A 212 6.73 3.22 -14.08
C LEU A 212 7.12 4.18 -15.22
N GLN A 213 8.06 3.79 -16.07
CA GLN A 213 8.46 4.58 -17.24
C GLN A 213 7.27 4.84 -18.17
N ARG A 214 6.49 3.81 -18.48
CA ARG A 214 5.32 3.95 -19.35
C ARG A 214 4.24 4.82 -18.73
N LEU A 215 3.92 4.62 -17.45
CA LEU A 215 2.92 5.40 -16.72
C LEU A 215 3.31 6.88 -16.69
N LEU A 216 4.56 7.19 -16.33
CA LEU A 216 5.07 8.57 -16.31
C LEU A 216 5.12 9.18 -17.71
N SER A 217 5.39 8.41 -18.76
CA SER A 217 5.38 8.89 -20.14
C SER A 217 3.96 9.23 -20.60
N GLU A 218 2.99 8.36 -20.32
CA GLU A 218 1.61 8.51 -20.76
C GLU A 218 0.82 9.54 -19.91
N SER A 219 1.10 9.66 -18.61
CA SER A 219 0.31 10.46 -17.67
C SER A 219 1.09 11.58 -16.96
N GLY A 220 2.42 11.63 -17.07
CA GLY A 220 3.28 12.55 -16.31
C GLY A 220 2.97 14.03 -16.54
N ALA A 221 2.53 14.41 -17.74
CA ALA A 221 2.11 15.78 -18.02
C ALA A 221 0.90 16.25 -17.17
N THR A 222 0.07 15.31 -16.68
CA THR A 222 -1.07 15.59 -15.79
C THR A 222 -0.69 15.59 -14.30
N LEU A 223 0.60 15.40 -14.01
CA LEU A 223 1.14 15.21 -12.67
C LEU A 223 2.15 16.33 -12.30
N PRO A 224 1.77 17.62 -12.42
CA PRO A 224 2.71 18.75 -12.35
C PRO A 224 3.36 18.95 -10.98
N ASN A 225 2.82 18.34 -9.92
CA ASN A 225 3.35 18.45 -8.57
C ASN A 225 4.31 17.32 -8.22
N LEU A 226 4.48 16.31 -9.08
CA LEU A 226 5.52 15.31 -8.92
C LEU A 226 6.85 15.85 -9.46
N LYS A 227 7.86 15.91 -8.60
CA LYS A 227 9.20 16.37 -8.97
C LYS A 227 10.14 15.21 -9.27
N ALA A 228 10.05 14.13 -8.50
CA ALA A 228 10.88 12.96 -8.69
C ALA A 228 10.17 11.66 -8.29
N VAL A 229 10.54 10.57 -8.96
CA VAL A 229 10.19 9.20 -8.63
C VAL A 229 11.48 8.40 -8.49
N TYR A 230 11.81 8.01 -7.26
CA TYR A 230 12.98 7.23 -6.88
C TYR A 230 12.59 5.77 -6.70
N PHE A 231 12.91 4.93 -7.68
CA PHE A 231 12.61 3.51 -7.69
C PHE A 231 13.80 2.68 -7.21
N ASP A 232 13.60 1.91 -6.14
CA ASP A 232 14.59 1.02 -5.53
C ASP A 232 14.06 -0.41 -5.49
N PRO A 233 14.37 -1.23 -6.50
CA PRO A 233 14.03 -2.65 -6.52
C PRO A 233 15.05 -3.52 -5.75
N TYR A 234 15.78 -2.93 -4.79
CA TYR A 234 16.81 -3.56 -3.96
C TYR A 234 18.04 -4.08 -4.70
N SER A 235 17.89 -5.11 -5.54
CA SER A 235 19.00 -5.75 -6.24
C SER A 235 18.74 -5.99 -7.73
N GLU A 236 17.51 -5.82 -8.19
CA GLU A 236 17.18 -5.90 -9.61
C GLU A 236 17.51 -4.59 -10.32
N CYS A 237 17.59 -4.58 -11.65
CA CYS A 237 17.86 -3.39 -12.47
C CYS A 237 19.26 -2.78 -12.30
N GLU A 238 19.54 -1.75 -13.12
CA GLU A 238 20.76 -0.94 -13.08
C GLU A 238 20.45 0.49 -12.65
N ASN A 239 21.48 1.26 -12.33
CA ASN A 239 21.33 2.69 -12.09
C ASN A 239 20.97 3.42 -13.39
N ILE A 240 19.74 3.93 -13.48
CA ILE A 240 19.25 4.67 -14.66
C ILE A 240 18.61 5.97 -14.21
N ARG A 241 18.77 7.02 -15.01
CA ARG A 241 18.05 8.29 -14.82
C ARG A 241 17.44 8.74 -16.14
N SER A 242 16.21 9.22 -16.09
CA SER A 242 15.53 9.83 -17.22
C SER A 242 14.61 10.95 -16.73
N GLU A 243 14.54 12.02 -17.50
CA GLU A 243 13.57 13.11 -17.27
C GLU A 243 12.35 12.86 -18.16
N ILE A 244 11.18 12.70 -17.53
CA ILE A 244 9.93 12.34 -18.22
C ILE A 244 8.87 13.37 -17.84
N ASN A 245 8.41 14.18 -18.79
CA ASN A 245 7.40 15.22 -18.56
C ASN A 245 7.75 16.18 -17.39
N GLY A 246 9.04 16.47 -17.19
CA GLY A 246 9.52 17.32 -16.09
C GLY A 246 9.65 16.60 -14.73
N ILE A 247 9.46 15.27 -14.71
CA ILE A 247 9.63 14.41 -13.53
C ILE A 247 10.97 13.68 -13.65
N SER A 248 11.81 13.76 -12.62
CA SER A 248 13.04 13.00 -12.56
C SER A 248 12.75 11.55 -12.14
N PHE A 249 12.85 10.61 -13.08
CA PHE A 249 12.72 9.18 -12.81
C PHE A 249 14.10 8.57 -12.58
N MET A 250 14.32 8.04 -11.38
CA MET A 250 15.61 7.54 -10.91
C MET A 250 15.46 6.08 -10.49
N VAL A 251 16.17 5.17 -11.16
CA VAL A 251 16.27 3.76 -10.73
C VAL A 251 17.56 3.60 -9.96
N ARG A 252 17.48 3.29 -8.67
CA ARG A 252 18.62 3.22 -7.75
C ARG A 252 18.49 2.01 -6.82
N PRO A 253 18.80 0.79 -7.31
CA PRO A 253 18.75 -0.41 -6.48
C PRO A 253 19.74 -0.30 -5.32
N LEU A 254 19.25 -0.48 -4.09
CA LEU A 254 20.01 -0.24 -2.85
C LEU A 254 21.32 -1.04 -2.76
N ARG A 255 21.37 -2.24 -3.33
CA ARG A 255 22.56 -3.11 -3.32
C ARG A 255 23.66 -2.66 -4.28
N LEU A 256 23.36 -1.79 -5.24
CA LEU A 256 24.38 -1.30 -6.17
C LEU A 256 25.28 -0.25 -5.52
N ALA A 257 26.51 -0.15 -6.01
CA ALA A 257 27.48 0.82 -5.53
C ALA A 257 27.00 2.26 -5.76
N GLY A 258 27.21 3.13 -4.77
CA GLY A 258 26.82 4.54 -4.81
C GLY A 258 25.43 4.84 -4.21
N ASN A 259 24.65 3.82 -3.88
CA ASN A 259 23.30 3.97 -3.31
C ASN A 259 23.23 3.68 -1.80
N GLN A 260 24.36 3.39 -1.17
CA GLN A 260 24.42 3.09 0.26
C GLN A 260 23.85 4.25 1.09
N GLY A 261 23.01 3.93 2.09
CA GLY A 261 22.40 4.91 2.98
C GLY A 261 21.18 5.66 2.40
N LYS A 262 20.82 5.45 1.13
CA LYS A 262 19.63 6.03 0.49
C LYS A 262 18.42 5.09 0.56
N SER A 263 18.12 4.60 1.76
CA SER A 263 16.92 3.79 2.02
C SER A 263 15.62 4.58 1.78
N GLN A 264 14.47 3.91 1.76
CA GLN A 264 13.20 4.47 1.24
C GLN A 264 12.62 5.64 2.05
N LEU A 265 13.01 5.83 3.31
CA LEU A 265 12.44 6.83 4.23
C LEU A 265 13.45 7.92 4.65
N CYS A 266 14.28 8.39 3.73
CA CYS A 266 15.21 9.50 3.97
C CYS A 266 14.56 10.86 3.63
N HIS A 267 15.12 11.94 4.17
CA HIS A 267 14.76 13.29 3.71
C HIS A 267 14.91 13.41 2.19
N PRO A 268 14.01 14.13 1.49
CA PRO A 268 14.08 14.28 0.03
C PRO A 268 15.45 14.74 -0.51
N THR A 269 16.16 15.59 0.24
CA THR A 269 17.50 16.07 -0.10
C THR A 269 18.55 14.96 -0.16
N ALA A 270 18.36 13.83 0.53
CA ALA A 270 19.27 12.69 0.50
C ALA A 270 19.28 11.97 -0.87
N TYR A 271 18.22 12.14 -1.67
CA TYR A 271 18.10 11.56 -3.00
C TYR A 271 18.62 12.48 -4.11
N ALA A 272 18.90 13.76 -3.79
CA ALA A 272 19.39 14.71 -4.78
C ALA A 272 20.74 14.26 -5.37
N GLU A 273 20.87 14.35 -6.68
CA GLU A 273 22.13 14.22 -7.39
C GLU A 273 22.56 15.59 -7.94
N GLN A 274 23.68 15.64 -8.66
CA GLN A 274 24.22 16.90 -9.17
C GLN A 274 23.18 17.63 -10.05
N GLY A 275 22.82 18.84 -9.64
CA GLY A 275 21.84 19.70 -10.33
C GLY A 275 20.41 19.60 -9.79
N ASP A 276 20.13 18.68 -8.86
CA ASP A 276 18.82 18.56 -8.24
C ASP A 276 18.64 19.52 -7.06
N ASP A 277 17.40 19.94 -6.87
CA ASP A 277 16.95 20.56 -5.62
C ASP A 277 15.65 19.90 -5.17
N PHE A 278 15.72 19.06 -4.14
CA PHE A 278 14.54 18.43 -3.52
C PHE A 278 14.22 19.03 -2.15
N SER A 279 14.82 20.16 -1.76
CA SER A 279 14.64 20.77 -0.44
C SER A 279 13.19 21.20 -0.15
N GLY A 280 12.45 21.60 -1.19
CA GLY A 280 11.03 21.96 -1.11
C GLY A 280 10.05 20.78 -1.23
N CYS A 281 10.54 19.54 -1.38
CA CYS A 281 9.68 18.39 -1.57
C CYS A 281 9.16 17.83 -0.24
N THR A 282 7.95 17.28 -0.27
CA THR A 282 7.47 16.34 0.75
C THR A 282 7.77 14.92 0.28
N LEU A 283 8.19 14.05 1.20
CA LEU A 283 8.39 12.63 0.92
C LEU A 283 7.05 11.89 0.92
N TYR A 284 6.79 11.17 -0.17
CA TYR A 284 5.74 10.16 -0.27
C TYR A 284 6.43 8.82 -0.55
N SER A 285 6.24 7.81 0.28
CA SER A 285 6.83 6.49 0.08
C SER A 285 5.73 5.47 -0.19
N LEU A 286 5.77 4.83 -1.36
CA LEU A 286 4.92 3.67 -1.62
C LEU A 286 5.41 2.50 -0.78
N VAL A 287 4.48 1.69 -0.29
CA VAL A 287 4.77 0.51 0.53
C VAL A 287 4.28 -0.73 -0.21
N ALA A 288 5.14 -1.75 -0.31
CA ALA A 288 4.78 -3.03 -0.91
C ALA A 288 3.86 -3.80 0.03
N TRP A 289 2.56 -3.57 -0.15
CA TRP A 289 1.50 -4.17 0.66
C TRP A 289 0.91 -5.40 -0.01
N ASP A 290 -0.09 -6.00 0.62
CA ASP A 290 -0.81 -7.18 0.13
C ASP A 290 -2.33 -7.03 0.17
N HIS A 291 -3.00 -8.02 -0.41
CA HIS A 291 -4.42 -8.00 -0.67
C HIS A 291 -5.25 -8.14 0.60
N VAL A 292 -4.75 -8.73 1.69
CA VAL A 292 -5.61 -9.25 2.77
C VAL A 292 -5.17 -8.88 4.19
N SER A 293 -3.99 -8.28 4.37
CA SER A 293 -3.52 -7.77 5.66
C SER A 293 -3.94 -6.32 5.91
N TRP A 294 -3.80 -5.81 7.13
CA TRP A 294 -3.84 -4.37 7.39
C TRP A 294 -2.48 -3.73 7.04
N PRO A 295 -2.43 -2.41 6.76
CA PRO A 295 -1.16 -1.75 6.47
C PRO A 295 -0.16 -1.89 7.62
N GLY A 296 0.96 -2.56 7.35
CA GLY A 296 2.01 -2.91 8.30
C GLY A 296 2.18 -4.41 8.53
N ASN A 297 1.19 -5.23 8.17
CA ASN A 297 1.18 -6.71 8.21
C ASN A 297 2.04 -7.33 9.33
N ASP A 298 3.26 -7.76 9.02
CA ASP A 298 4.23 -8.37 9.93
C ASP A 298 4.41 -7.59 11.25
N PHE A 299 4.34 -6.26 11.18
CA PHE A 299 4.57 -5.39 12.32
C PHE A 299 3.40 -5.35 13.30
N PHE A 300 2.19 -5.79 12.92
CA PHE A 300 1.11 -5.98 13.90
C PHE A 300 1.49 -6.99 14.99
N MET A 301 2.36 -7.96 14.67
CA MET A 301 2.94 -8.91 15.61
C MET A 301 4.33 -8.49 16.14
N GLY A 302 4.75 -7.25 15.89
CA GLY A 302 6.03 -6.69 16.34
C GLY A 302 7.24 -7.07 15.49
N SER A 303 7.04 -7.73 14.35
CA SER A 303 8.14 -8.11 13.45
C SER A 303 8.47 -6.98 12.48
N ARG A 304 9.72 -6.52 12.51
CA ARG A 304 10.24 -5.49 11.60
C ARG A 304 10.89 -6.17 10.40
N THR A 305 10.06 -6.74 9.55
CA THR A 305 10.45 -7.44 8.32
C THR A 305 9.49 -7.05 7.20
N THR A 306 9.82 -7.47 5.97
CA THR A 306 9.19 -7.02 4.71
C THR A 306 9.24 -5.50 4.54
N ASP A 307 8.91 -4.99 3.34
CA ASP A 307 8.85 -3.52 3.15
C ASP A 307 7.71 -2.92 3.99
N ASP A 308 6.58 -3.64 4.09
CA ASP A 308 5.40 -3.23 4.84
C ASP A 308 5.66 -3.10 6.34
N GLY A 309 6.14 -4.18 6.97
CA GLY A 309 6.44 -4.16 8.40
C GLY A 309 7.58 -3.22 8.76
N VAL A 310 8.60 -3.08 7.90
CA VAL A 310 9.70 -2.12 8.13
C VAL A 310 9.22 -0.67 8.09
N LYS A 311 8.44 -0.29 7.08
CA LYS A 311 7.95 1.09 6.98
C LYS A 311 6.91 1.40 8.05
N ALA A 312 6.10 0.44 8.46
CA ALA A 312 5.20 0.61 9.59
C ALA A 312 5.96 0.75 10.93
N ALA A 313 7.05 0.00 11.13
CA ALA A 313 7.89 0.12 12.32
C ALA A 313 8.67 1.44 12.40
N ALA A 314 9.13 1.96 11.25
CA ALA A 314 9.91 3.18 11.14
C ALA A 314 9.06 4.47 11.26
N THR A 315 7.74 4.34 11.37
CA THR A 315 6.79 5.46 11.37
C THR A 315 5.73 5.29 12.44
N ASN A 316 4.88 6.30 12.64
CA ASN A 316 3.70 6.18 13.50
C ASN A 316 2.44 5.69 12.76
N SER A 317 2.57 4.95 11.65
CA SER A 317 1.40 4.49 10.88
C SER A 317 0.40 3.70 11.73
N MET A 318 0.89 2.95 12.72
CA MET A 318 0.03 2.21 13.63
C MET A 318 -0.87 3.10 14.48
N SER A 319 -0.39 4.27 14.95
CA SER A 319 -1.27 5.21 15.66
C SER A 319 -2.24 5.92 14.71
N VAL A 320 -1.82 6.18 13.48
CA VAL A 320 -2.68 6.76 12.44
C VAL A 320 -3.87 5.85 12.10
N LEU A 321 -3.64 4.54 12.04
CA LEU A 321 -4.67 3.55 11.67
C LEU A 321 -5.57 3.16 12.85
N THR A 322 -5.01 3.12 14.07
CA THR A 322 -5.74 2.65 15.26
C THR A 322 -6.34 3.78 16.10
N GLY A 323 -5.83 5.01 15.94
CA GLY A 323 -6.13 6.14 16.82
C GLY A 323 -5.45 6.05 18.20
N VAL A 324 -4.61 5.04 18.44
CA VAL A 324 -3.92 4.82 19.71
C VAL A 324 -2.45 5.24 19.58
N GLU A 325 -2.05 6.25 20.36
CA GLU A 325 -0.67 6.74 20.33
C GLU A 325 0.30 5.75 20.98
N GLY A 326 1.37 5.44 20.26
CA GLY A 326 2.51 4.64 20.72
C GLY A 326 3.78 5.48 20.88
N GLN A 327 4.92 4.83 20.97
CA GLN A 327 6.22 5.49 21.12
C GLN A 327 7.29 4.82 20.27
N TYR A 328 8.09 5.62 19.57
CA TYR A 328 9.24 5.11 18.85
C TYR A 328 10.38 4.75 19.81
N ASP A 329 10.87 3.52 19.71
CA ASP A 329 12.06 3.03 20.39
C ASP A 329 13.25 3.01 19.40
N PRO A 330 14.18 3.98 19.47
CA PRO A 330 15.34 4.04 18.58
C PRO A 330 16.32 2.88 18.81
N GLY A 331 16.31 2.24 19.98
CA GLY A 331 17.15 1.07 20.25
C GLY A 331 16.71 -0.18 19.49
N GLN A 332 15.41 -0.26 19.14
CA GLN A 332 14.85 -1.36 18.35
C GLN A 332 14.50 -0.97 16.90
N GLY A 333 14.45 0.34 16.61
CA GLY A 333 13.99 0.85 15.32
C GLY A 333 12.50 0.60 15.08
N LYS A 334 11.67 0.70 16.14
CA LYS A 334 10.25 0.28 16.11
C LYS A 334 9.35 1.26 16.83
N TYR A 335 8.20 1.58 16.23
CA TYR A 335 7.11 2.29 16.87
C TYR A 335 6.24 1.34 17.70
N GLN A 336 6.47 1.32 19.00
CA GLN A 336 5.87 0.37 19.95
C GLN A 336 4.46 0.80 20.38
N PRO A 337 3.53 -0.14 20.61
CA PRO A 337 2.25 0.18 21.22
C PRO A 337 2.44 0.62 22.69
N PRO A 338 1.47 1.35 23.27
CA PRO A 338 1.53 1.72 24.67
C PRO A 338 1.27 0.52 25.59
N TYR A 339 1.74 0.59 26.84
CA TYR A 339 1.33 -0.35 27.89
C TYR A 339 -0.20 -0.34 28.08
N PRO A 340 -0.87 -1.49 28.30
CA PRO A 340 -0.32 -2.83 28.57
C PRO A 340 -0.11 -3.73 27.35
N TYR A 341 -0.24 -3.20 26.12
CA TYR A 341 -0.18 -4.03 24.92
C TYR A 341 1.26 -4.46 24.60
N HIS A 342 1.41 -5.71 24.19
CA HIS A 342 2.69 -6.28 23.75
C HIS A 342 2.94 -6.06 22.26
N ASN A 343 1.88 -5.92 21.47
CA ASN A 343 1.95 -5.72 20.03
C ASN A 343 0.71 -4.93 19.55
N TRP A 344 0.73 -4.50 18.29
CA TRP A 344 -0.37 -3.71 17.72
C TRP A 344 -1.60 -4.56 17.38
N GLU A 345 -1.45 -5.88 17.18
CA GLU A 345 -2.60 -6.78 17.00
C GLU A 345 -3.52 -6.76 18.23
N GLN A 346 -2.96 -6.75 19.44
CA GLN A 346 -3.74 -6.63 20.69
C GLN A 346 -4.49 -5.30 20.77
N VAL A 347 -3.89 -4.21 20.29
CA VAL A 347 -4.55 -2.90 20.19
C VAL A 347 -5.75 -2.97 19.25
N VAL A 348 -5.59 -3.61 18.08
CA VAL A 348 -6.66 -3.76 17.10
C VAL A 348 -7.79 -4.65 17.65
N ALA A 349 -7.44 -5.80 18.26
CA ALA A 349 -8.43 -6.70 18.83
C ALA A 349 -9.26 -6.02 19.93
N GLU A 350 -8.62 -5.24 20.81
CA GLU A 350 -9.31 -4.47 21.83
C GLU A 350 -10.16 -3.34 21.24
N GLY A 351 -9.65 -2.62 20.25
CA GLY A 351 -10.40 -1.58 19.55
C GLY A 351 -11.65 -2.14 18.87
N MET A 352 -11.51 -3.21 18.10
CA MET A 352 -12.64 -3.90 17.46
C MET A 352 -13.73 -4.27 18.48
N ARG A 353 -13.31 -4.77 19.65
CA ARG A 353 -14.21 -5.19 20.73
C ARG A 353 -14.89 -4.03 21.46
N THR A 354 -14.18 -2.92 21.69
CA THR A 354 -14.63 -1.87 22.62
C THR A 354 -15.16 -0.61 21.94
N ASN A 355 -14.65 -0.26 20.76
CA ASN A 355 -15.01 0.96 20.05
C ASN A 355 -15.36 0.73 18.57
N GLY A 356 -15.41 -0.54 18.13
CA GLY A 356 -15.74 -0.89 16.75
C GLY A 356 -14.68 -0.41 15.76
N LEU A 357 -13.40 -0.40 16.15
CA LEU A 357 -12.28 -0.05 15.27
C LEU A 357 -12.35 -0.88 13.98
N ARG A 358 -12.32 -0.20 12.84
CA ARG A 358 -12.33 -0.79 11.50
C ARG A 358 -11.32 -0.07 10.62
N LEU A 359 -10.73 -0.81 9.69
CA LEU A 359 -9.90 -0.20 8.65
C LEU A 359 -10.76 0.59 7.66
N TRP A 360 -11.97 0.12 7.38
CA TRP A 360 -12.92 0.85 6.55
C TRP A 360 -13.53 2.03 7.30
N ASN A 361 -13.40 3.22 6.70
CA ASN A 361 -14.15 4.40 7.09
C ASN A 361 -14.56 5.15 5.80
N PRO A 362 -15.87 5.33 5.52
CA PRO A 362 -16.30 6.03 4.31
C PRO A 362 -15.83 7.50 4.27
N LEU A 363 -15.58 8.13 5.42
CA LEU A 363 -15.01 9.47 5.49
C LEU A 363 -13.52 9.52 5.11
N ALA A 364 -12.84 8.37 5.01
CA ALA A 364 -11.47 8.26 4.54
C ALA A 364 -11.39 8.18 3.01
N LEU A 365 -12.50 8.01 2.29
CA LEU A 365 -12.47 7.82 0.85
C LEU A 365 -11.95 9.06 0.14
N TRP A 366 -10.90 8.86 -0.65
CA TRP A 366 -10.45 9.89 -1.57
C TRP A 366 -11.26 9.81 -2.87
N GLN A 367 -11.88 10.93 -3.22
CA GLN A 367 -12.62 11.09 -4.47
C GLN A 367 -11.82 11.99 -5.42
N PRO A 368 -11.50 11.55 -6.64
CA PRO A 368 -10.83 12.39 -7.63
C PRO A 368 -11.66 13.63 -8.03
N SER A 369 -12.98 13.63 -7.80
CA SER A 369 -13.90 14.71 -8.18
C SER A 369 -13.72 16.03 -7.44
N GLU A 370 -12.85 16.10 -6.43
CA GLU A 370 -12.39 17.38 -5.84
C GLU A 370 -11.41 18.15 -6.76
N LEU A 371 -11.28 17.74 -8.03
CA LEU A 371 -10.38 18.32 -9.04
C LEU A 371 -11.10 19.20 -10.09
N THR A 372 -12.38 19.54 -9.92
CA THR A 372 -13.07 20.52 -10.78
C THR A 372 -13.02 21.94 -10.23
#